data_AF-A0AAI8YD88-F1
#
_entry.id   AF-A0AAI8YD88-F1
#
_cell.length_a   1.000
_cell.length_b   1.000
_cell.length_c   1.000
_cell.angle_alpha   90.00
_cell.angle_beta   90.00
_cell.angle_gamma   90.00
#
_symmetry.space_group_name_H-M   'P 1'
#
loop_
_entity.id
_entity.type
_entity.pdbx_description
1 polymer ?
#
loop_
_entity_poly.entity_id
_entity_poly.type
_entity_poly.pdbx_seq_one_letter_code
_entity_poly.pdbx_strand_id
1 'polypeptide(L)'
;MFLTDNNGHIRTTELLAPENVTSNANPQVITEYLKRVQAVTWNRKFFEAETSGIGASDPLFGLGPPETQNDDRICILYGCSVPCILRPKANGNVLFQFIGEAYVHGRMDGEAIFTVSPDKLKTQKTTFCVI
;
A
#
# COMPACT_ATOMS: atom_id res chain seq x y z
N MET A 1 -23.19 -15.20 -8.04
CA MET A 1 -22.33 -14.78 -9.17
C MET A 1 -20.94 -14.62 -8.60
N PHE A 2 -20.07 -15.62 -8.77
CA PHE A 2 -18.72 -15.60 -8.22
C PHE A 2 -17.84 -14.80 -9.17
N LEU A 3 -17.25 -13.70 -8.71
CA LEU A 3 -16.13 -13.07 -9.41
C LEU A 3 -14.96 -14.06 -9.27
N THR A 4 -14.69 -14.82 -10.33
CA THR A 4 -13.80 -15.99 -10.33
C THR A 4 -12.32 -15.67 -10.30
N ASP A 5 -11.94 -14.40 -10.24
CA ASP A 5 -10.55 -14.02 -10.06
C ASP A 5 -10.43 -12.82 -9.13
N ASN A 6 -9.47 -12.90 -8.21
CA ASN A 6 -9.03 -11.73 -7.44
C ASN A 6 -8.11 -10.84 -8.27
N ASN A 7 -8.00 -11.12 -9.57
CA ASN A 7 -7.09 -10.49 -10.49
C ASN A 7 -7.56 -9.07 -10.85
N GLY A 8 -8.85 -8.77 -10.72
CA GLY A 8 -9.36 -7.46 -11.08
C GLY A 8 -9.51 -7.32 -12.60
N HIS A 9 -10.36 -6.38 -13.01
CA HIS A 9 -10.93 -6.41 -14.37
C HIS A 9 -10.02 -5.80 -15.47
N ILE A 10 -8.85 -5.26 -15.11
CA ILE A 10 -7.93 -4.63 -16.06
C ILE A 10 -6.82 -5.61 -16.40
N ARG A 11 -6.79 -6.16 -17.62
CA ARG A 11 -5.78 -7.13 -18.12
C ARG A 11 -4.38 -6.54 -18.31
N THR A 12 -3.80 -6.06 -17.22
CA THR A 12 -2.48 -5.42 -17.20
C THR A 12 -1.36 -6.35 -17.67
N THR A 13 -1.47 -7.67 -17.45
CA THR A 13 -0.50 -8.67 -17.93
C THR A 13 -0.38 -8.71 -19.46
N GLU A 14 -1.51 -8.62 -20.17
CA GLU A 14 -1.55 -8.57 -21.65
C GLU A 14 -0.98 -7.25 -22.16
N LEU A 15 -1.30 -6.14 -21.47
CA LEU A 15 -0.81 -4.80 -21.80
C LEU A 15 0.69 -4.60 -21.51
N LEU A 16 1.25 -5.37 -20.57
CA LEU A 16 2.66 -5.34 -20.16
C LEU A 16 3.52 -6.42 -20.85
N ALA A 17 2.94 -7.22 -21.76
CA ALA A 17 3.64 -8.32 -22.40
C ALA A 17 4.85 -7.83 -23.24
N PRO A 18 5.99 -8.56 -23.27
CA PRO A 18 7.23 -8.11 -23.91
C PRO A 18 7.08 -7.69 -25.38
N GLU A 19 6.18 -8.36 -26.12
CA GLU A 19 5.81 -8.07 -27.51
C GLU A 19 5.17 -6.68 -27.68
N ASN A 20 4.44 -6.20 -26.67
CA ASN A 20 3.77 -4.90 -26.65
C ASN A 20 4.67 -3.78 -26.09
N VAL A 21 5.76 -4.14 -25.41
CA VAL A 21 6.70 -3.19 -24.77
C VAL A 21 7.92 -2.88 -25.67
N THR A 22 8.28 -3.78 -26.59
CA THR A 22 9.48 -3.66 -27.45
C THR A 22 9.26 -2.94 -28.78
N SER A 23 8.01 -2.88 -29.27
CA SER A 23 7.65 -1.93 -30.32
C SER A 23 7.52 -0.54 -29.70
N ASN A 24 7.76 0.54 -30.45
CA ASN A 24 7.56 1.94 -30.02
C ASN A 24 6.10 2.27 -29.60
N ALA A 25 5.26 1.27 -29.35
CA ALA A 25 3.84 1.34 -29.05
C ALA A 25 3.53 1.69 -27.58
N ASN A 26 4.46 1.50 -26.63
CA ASN A 26 4.18 1.76 -25.22
C ASN A 26 5.25 2.66 -24.56
N PRO A 27 5.00 3.98 -24.44
CA PRO A 27 5.85 4.88 -23.67
C PRO A 27 6.10 4.35 -22.25
N GLN A 28 7.33 4.49 -21.72
CA GLN A 28 7.71 4.07 -20.36
C GLN A 28 6.72 4.55 -19.27
N VAL A 29 6.13 5.72 -19.48
CA VAL A 29 5.09 6.30 -18.61
C VAL A 29 3.87 5.39 -18.48
N ILE A 30 3.40 4.79 -19.57
CA ILE A 30 2.24 3.91 -19.58
C ILE A 30 2.61 2.58 -18.90
N THR A 31 3.80 2.04 -19.13
CA THR A 31 4.27 0.84 -18.42
C THR A 31 4.31 1.05 -16.92
N GLU A 32 4.88 2.16 -16.45
CA GLU A 32 4.94 2.49 -15.02
C GLU A 32 3.54 2.72 -14.43
N TYR A 33 2.66 3.40 -15.19
CA TYR A 33 1.26 3.55 -14.81
C TYR A 33 0.55 2.20 -14.68
N LEU A 34 0.67 1.32 -15.68
CA LEU A 34 0.03 0.00 -15.68
C LEU A 34 0.57 -0.92 -14.58
N LYS A 35 1.87 -0.83 -14.26
CA LYS A 35 2.46 -1.51 -13.09
C LYS A 35 1.84 -1.02 -11.78
N ARG A 36 1.67 0.30 -11.63
CA ARG A 36 0.98 0.87 -10.46
C ARG A 36 -0.47 0.43 -10.40
N VAL A 37 -1.20 0.50 -11.51
CA VAL A 37 -2.59 0.02 -11.60
C VAL A 37 -2.66 -1.45 -11.19
N GLN A 38 -1.81 -2.31 -11.74
CA GLN A 38 -1.77 -3.72 -11.38
C GLN A 38 -1.50 -3.91 -9.88
N ALA A 39 -0.49 -3.24 -9.32
CA ALA A 39 -0.18 -3.32 -7.89
C ALA A 39 -1.33 -2.82 -6.98
N VAL A 40 -2.17 -1.92 -7.48
CA VAL A 40 -3.31 -1.37 -6.72
C VAL A 40 -4.64 -2.08 -6.91
N THR A 41 -4.84 -2.79 -8.02
CA THR A 41 -6.11 -3.45 -8.32
C THR A 41 -6.06 -4.97 -8.23
N TRP A 42 -4.87 -5.57 -8.37
CA TRP A 42 -4.71 -7.02 -8.57
C TRP A 42 -4.41 -7.76 -7.25
N ASN A 43 -5.11 -8.86 -7.05
CA ASN A 43 -4.97 -9.85 -5.95
C ASN A 43 -4.91 -9.25 -4.54
N ARG A 44 -5.67 -8.17 -4.32
CA ARG A 44 -5.71 -7.51 -3.01
C ARG A 44 -6.54 -8.31 -2.02
N LYS A 45 -6.02 -8.43 -0.81
CA LYS A 45 -6.70 -9.08 0.32
C LYS A 45 -7.49 -8.03 1.09
N PHE A 46 -8.77 -8.31 1.31
CA PHE A 46 -9.59 -7.55 2.26
C PHE A 46 -9.12 -7.81 3.69
N PHE A 47 -9.00 -6.74 4.47
CA PHE A 47 -8.67 -6.84 5.89
C PHE A 47 -9.55 -5.91 6.74
N GLU A 48 -9.65 -6.29 8.00
CA GLU A 48 -10.20 -5.50 9.09
C GLU A 48 -9.06 -5.19 10.07
N ALA A 49 -9.01 -3.97 10.61
CA ALA A 49 -7.97 -3.54 11.53
C ALA A 49 -8.55 -2.69 12.68
N GLU A 50 -7.97 -2.83 13.87
CA GLU A 50 -8.40 -2.09 15.05
C GLU A 50 -7.81 -0.68 15.08
N THR A 51 -8.64 0.32 15.45
CA THR A 51 -8.16 1.70 15.65
C THR A 51 -7.56 1.85 17.04
N SER A 52 -6.29 1.48 17.22
CA SER A 52 -5.59 1.76 18.48
C SER A 52 -5.20 3.25 18.59
N GLY A 53 -5.87 4.02 19.46
CA GLY A 53 -5.36 5.32 19.93
C GLY A 53 -5.88 6.59 19.22
N ILE A 54 -6.88 6.49 18.34
CA ILE A 54 -7.54 7.66 17.73
C ILE A 54 -9.06 7.45 17.81
N GLY A 55 -9.68 7.86 18.93
CA GLY A 55 -11.08 8.28 19.13
C GLY A 55 -12.28 7.62 18.41
N ALA A 56 -12.09 6.59 17.61
CA ALA A 56 -13.10 5.90 16.82
C ALA A 56 -13.20 4.48 17.34
N SER A 57 -14.40 4.11 17.79
CA SER A 57 -14.77 2.77 18.23
C SER A 57 -14.85 1.75 17.08
N ASP A 58 -14.86 2.24 15.84
CA ASP A 58 -15.21 1.43 14.69
C ASP A 58 -13.95 0.81 14.05
N PRO A 59 -14.07 -0.44 13.57
CA PRO A 59 -12.99 -1.10 12.85
C PRO A 59 -12.67 -0.36 11.54
N LEU A 60 -11.40 -0.38 11.17
CA LEU A 60 -10.92 0.07 9.86
C LEU A 60 -11.02 -1.07 8.86
N PHE A 61 -11.45 -0.76 7.65
CA PHE A 61 -11.51 -1.71 6.55
C PHE A 61 -10.58 -1.28 5.42
N GLY A 62 -9.97 -2.24 4.75
CA GLY A 62 -9.05 -1.94 3.67
C GLY A 62 -8.75 -3.10 2.74
N LEU A 63 -7.93 -2.78 1.74
CA LEU A 63 -7.41 -3.71 0.73
C LEU A 63 -5.90 -3.60 0.72
N GLY A 64 -5.23 -4.69 1.09
CA GLY A 64 -3.77 -4.80 1.11
C GLY A 64 -3.24 -5.73 0.01
N PRO A 65 -1.93 -5.80 -0.17
CA PRO A 65 -1.29 -6.77 -1.07
C PRO A 65 -1.63 -8.23 -0.69
N PRO A 66 -1.45 -9.20 -1.61
CA PRO A 66 -1.76 -10.62 -1.37
C PRO A 66 -1.13 -11.19 -0.09
N GLU A 67 0.08 -10.73 0.21
CA GLU A 67 0.91 -11.18 1.32
C GLU A 67 0.47 -10.62 2.68
N THR A 68 -0.56 -9.76 2.73
CA THR A 68 -1.13 -9.20 3.97
C THR A 68 -1.57 -10.33 4.90
N GLN A 69 -1.15 -10.24 6.17
CA GLN A 69 -1.38 -11.24 7.22
C GLN A 69 -1.80 -10.56 8.52
N ASN A 70 -2.30 -11.36 9.47
CA ASN A 70 -2.55 -10.90 10.83
C ASN A 70 -1.26 -10.36 11.44
N ASP A 71 -1.39 -9.41 12.36
CA ASP A 71 -0.30 -8.69 13.05
C ASP A 71 0.55 -7.76 12.16
N ASP A 72 0.23 -7.64 10.87
CA ASP A 72 0.77 -6.57 10.04
C ASP A 72 0.26 -5.20 10.52
N ARG A 73 1.09 -4.17 10.38
CA ARG A 73 0.77 -2.80 10.78
C ARG A 73 0.47 -1.93 9.58
N ILE A 74 -0.63 -1.19 9.67
CA ILE A 74 -0.96 -0.13 8.73
C ILE A 74 -0.21 1.13 9.14
N CYS A 75 0.58 1.70 8.25
CA CYS A 75 1.38 2.89 8.51
C CYS A 75 1.29 3.86 7.33
N ILE A 76 1.15 5.15 7.63
CA ILE A 76 1.36 6.20 6.63
C ILE A 76 2.78 6.73 6.86
N LEU A 77 3.68 6.36 5.95
CA LEU A 77 5.06 6.81 6.00
C LEU A 77 5.13 8.26 5.51
N TYR A 78 5.89 9.11 6.20
CA TYR A 78 6.09 10.49 5.76
C TYR A 78 6.69 10.52 4.35
N GLY A 79 6.01 11.22 3.43
CA GLY A 79 6.38 11.29 2.02
C GLY A 79 5.67 10.27 1.12
N CYS A 80 4.98 9.27 1.67
CA CYS A 80 4.09 8.41 0.91
C CYS A 80 2.71 9.06 0.75
N SER A 81 2.09 8.89 -0.42
CA SER A 81 0.75 9.41 -0.72
C SER A 81 -0.38 8.49 -0.27
N VAL A 82 -0.06 7.25 0.15
CA VAL A 82 -1.02 6.22 0.51
C VAL A 82 -0.56 5.43 1.75
N PRO A 83 -1.48 4.78 2.48
CA PRO A 83 -1.13 3.82 3.52
C PRO A 83 -0.29 2.67 2.99
N CYS A 84 0.56 2.12 3.87
CA CYS A 84 1.40 0.96 3.60
C CYS A 84 1.25 -0.10 4.68
N ILE A 85 1.46 -1.36 4.31
CA ILE A 85 1.47 -2.51 5.20
C ILE A 85 2.93 -2.85 5.54
N LEU A 86 3.24 -2.86 6.84
CA LEU A 86 4.54 -3.18 7.41
C LEU A 86 4.47 -4.38 8.34
N ARG A 87 5.35 -5.36 8.15
CA ARG A 87 5.45 -6.53 9.02
C ARG A 87 6.61 -6.39 10.01
N PRO A 88 6.37 -6.46 11.34
CA PRO A 88 7.44 -6.51 12.33
C PRO A 88 8.36 -7.73 12.14
N LYS A 89 9.67 -7.57 12.36
CA LYS A 89 10.64 -8.68 12.41
C LYS A 89 11.17 -8.83 13.85
N ALA A 90 11.21 -10.05 14.37
CA ALA A 90 11.48 -10.34 15.78
C ALA A 90 12.96 -10.21 16.24
N ASN A 91 13.86 -9.62 15.43
CA ASN A 91 15.31 -9.79 15.60
C ASN A 91 15.98 -8.70 16.46
N GLY A 92 15.45 -8.39 17.65
CA GLY A 92 16.10 -7.52 18.65
C GLY A 92 16.24 -6.03 18.30
N ASN A 93 16.12 -5.66 17.03
CA ASN A 93 16.01 -4.30 16.52
C ASN A 93 14.57 -4.03 16.03
N VAL A 94 14.15 -2.76 16.04
CA VAL A 94 12.85 -2.32 15.49
C VAL A 94 12.92 -2.34 13.96
N LEU A 95 12.92 -3.53 13.37
CA LEU A 95 12.94 -3.75 11.93
C LEU A 95 11.54 -4.11 11.42
N PHE A 96 11.20 -3.53 10.28
CA PHE A 96 9.96 -3.81 9.57
C PHE A 96 10.26 -4.24 8.14
N GLN A 97 9.53 -5.24 7.65
CA GLN A 97 9.48 -5.58 6.24
C GLN A 97 8.36 -4.79 5.58
N PHE A 98 8.68 -4.08 4.49
CA PHE A 98 7.69 -3.45 3.64
C PHE A 98 6.96 -4.51 2.83
N ILE A 99 5.65 -4.65 3.03
CA ILE A 99 4.82 -5.62 2.30
C ILE A 99 4.25 -4.98 1.04
N GLY A 100 3.71 -3.76 1.16
CA GLY A 100 3.20 -3.02 0.01
C GLY A 100 2.23 -1.90 0.39
N GLU A 101 1.74 -1.20 -0.63
CA GLU A 101 0.73 -0.14 -0.51
C GLU A 101 -0.66 -0.73 -0.25
N ALA A 102 -1.49 -0.02 0.51
CA ALA A 102 -2.86 -0.43 0.84
C ALA A 102 -3.86 0.70 0.66
N TYR A 103 -5.10 0.32 0.35
CA TYR A 103 -6.26 1.18 0.46
C TYR A 103 -6.85 1.01 1.87
N VAL A 104 -7.10 2.10 2.59
CA VAL A 104 -7.74 2.07 3.91
C VAL A 104 -8.88 3.07 3.94
N HIS A 105 -10.10 2.58 4.11
CA HIS A 105 -11.29 3.41 4.08
C HIS A 105 -11.25 4.46 5.19
N GLY A 106 -11.57 5.72 4.87
CA GLY A 106 -11.56 6.83 5.83
C GLY A 106 -10.18 7.23 6.36
N ARG A 107 -9.09 6.78 5.72
CA ARG A 107 -7.70 7.08 6.08
C ARG A 107 -6.82 7.44 4.88
N MET A 108 -7.42 7.81 3.75
CA MET A 108 -6.71 8.28 2.54
C MET A 108 -6.98 9.76 2.31
N ASP A 109 -6.41 10.34 1.24
CA ASP A 109 -6.58 11.77 0.91
C ASP A 109 -6.23 12.74 2.06
N GLY A 110 -5.26 12.35 2.89
CA GLY A 110 -4.81 13.16 4.03
C GLY A 110 -5.69 13.08 5.29
N GLU A 111 -6.83 12.38 5.28
CA GLU A 111 -7.75 12.24 6.42
C GLU A 111 -7.04 11.74 7.70
N ALA A 112 -6.11 10.80 7.53
CA ALA A 112 -5.31 10.24 8.61
C ALA A 112 -4.28 11.23 9.19
N ILE A 113 -3.88 12.27 8.45
CA ILE A 113 -2.97 13.32 8.94
C ILE A 113 -3.77 14.35 9.72
N PHE A 114 -4.95 14.74 9.23
CA PHE A 114 -5.83 15.70 9.91
C PHE A 114 -6.33 15.22 11.27
N THR A 115 -6.34 13.90 11.51
CA THR A 115 -6.77 13.30 12.77
C THR A 115 -5.68 13.21 13.83
N VAL A 116 -4.42 13.52 13.48
CA VAL A 116 -3.28 13.48 14.42
C VAL A 116 -2.96 14.90 14.89
N SER A 117 -2.80 15.09 16.20
CA SER A 117 -2.41 16.39 16.74
C SER A 117 -1.00 16.79 16.26
N PRO A 118 -0.75 18.09 16.01
CA PRO A 118 0.56 18.57 15.57
C PRO A 118 1.72 18.10 16.47
N ASP A 119 1.48 17.99 17.78
CA ASP A 119 2.49 17.55 18.76
C ASP A 119 2.92 16.09 18.61
N LYS A 120 2.05 15.25 18.01
CA LYS A 120 2.34 13.84 17.70
C LYS A 120 2.99 13.68 16.34
N LEU A 121 2.86 14.66 15.43
CA LEU A 121 3.51 14.68 14.12
C LEU A 121 4.97 15.17 14.25
N LYS A 122 5.83 14.41 14.93
CA LYS A 122 7.27 14.71 14.95
C LYS A 122 7.90 14.19 13.65
N THR A 123 8.33 15.10 12.78
CA THR A 123 9.12 14.75 11.60
C THR A 123 10.47 14.19 12.05
N GLN A 124 10.71 12.90 11.81
CA GLN A 124 12.02 12.27 12.01
C GLN A 124 12.69 12.05 10.66
N LYS A 125 13.83 12.70 10.43
CA LYS A 125 14.63 12.55 9.21
C LYS A 125 15.91 11.80 9.53
N THR A 126 16.09 10.63 8.94
CA THR A 126 17.36 9.88 8.97
C THR A 126 17.95 9.89 7.56
N THR A 127 19.20 10.32 7.44
CA THR A 127 19.91 10.35 6.14
C THR A 127 20.80 9.12 6.04
N PHE A 128 20.74 8.44 4.90
CA PHE A 128 21.58 7.27 4.61
C PHE A 128 22.55 7.63 3.48
N CYS A 129 23.82 7.26 3.62
CA CYS A 129 24.80 7.34 2.55
C CYS A 129 24.88 5.98 1.84
N VAL A 130 24.81 5.99 0.50
CA VAL A 130 25.14 4.81 -0.30
C VAL A 130 26.66 4.64 -0.27
N ILE A 131 27.13 3.48 0.18
CA ILE A 131 28.55 3.08 0.16
C ILE A 131 28.84 2.24 -1.08
#